data_AF-U7R114-F1
#
_entry.id   AF-U7R114-F1
#
_cell.length_a   1.000
_cell.length_b   1.000
_cell.length_c   1.000
_cell.angle_alpha   90.00
_cell.angle_beta   90.00
_cell.angle_gamma   90.00
#
_symmetry.space_group_name_H-M   'P 1'
#
loop_
_entity.id
_entity.type
_entity.pdbx_description
1 polymer ?
#
loop_
_entity_poly.entity_id
_entity_poly.type
_entity_poly.pdbx_seq_one_letter_code
_entity_poly.pdbx_strand_id
1 'polypeptide(L)'
;MFILATNEMDNDVLDMEALFSTYKAQQKVERGLRFLKSPEFLTSSLYLKKPERIEALLMVIMCSLMVYAALEHKIRTGLKQNAAFYPDMKNQQTQSPTARWVFNEMVTLPAVY
;
A
#
# COMPACT_ATOMS: atom_id res chain seq x y z
N MET A 1 -0.44 10.02 26.98
CA MET A 1 -0.67 8.67 27.53
C MET A 1 -1.22 7.80 26.43
N PHE A 2 -0.68 6.59 26.24
CA PHE A 2 -1.04 5.68 25.15
C PHE A 2 -1.26 4.29 25.76
N ILE A 3 -2.43 3.69 25.54
CA ILE A 3 -2.84 2.41 26.12
C ILE A 3 -3.05 1.42 24.98
N LEU A 4 -2.41 0.26 25.06
CA LEU A 4 -2.64 -0.87 24.17
C LEU A 4 -3.25 -2.02 24.97
N ALA A 5 -4.28 -2.64 24.41
CA ALA A 5 -4.89 -3.85 24.95
C ALA A 5 -4.85 -4.94 23.89
N THR A 6 -4.44 -6.14 24.28
CA THR A 6 -4.43 -7.34 23.44
C THR A 6 -5.07 -8.49 24.21
N ASN A 7 -5.67 -9.43 23.49
CA ASN A 7 -6.18 -10.67 24.08
C ASN A 7 -5.07 -11.72 24.28
N GLU A 8 -3.89 -11.51 23.68
CA GLU A 8 -2.73 -12.37 23.85
C GLU A 8 -2.07 -12.11 25.21
N MET A 9 -2.09 -13.13 26.09
CA MET A 9 -1.54 -13.05 27.45
C MET A 9 -0.13 -13.64 27.56
N ASP A 10 0.32 -14.36 26.54
CA ASP A 10 1.63 -15.01 26.51
C ASP A 10 2.70 -14.07 25.93
N ASN A 11 3.65 -13.68 26.77
CA ASN A 11 4.74 -12.77 26.40
C ASN A 11 5.82 -13.44 25.54
N ASP A 12 5.89 -14.78 25.51
CA ASP A 12 6.81 -15.50 24.63
C ASP A 12 6.25 -15.55 23.19
N VAL A 13 4.93 -15.42 23.02
CA VAL A 13 4.25 -15.37 21.71
C VAL A 13 4.17 -13.94 21.17
N LEU A 14 3.86 -12.97 22.03
CA LEU A 14 3.73 -11.57 21.65
C LEU A 14 4.35 -10.65 22.71
N ASP A 15 5.63 -10.34 22.52
CA ASP A 15 6.30 -9.37 23.39
C ASP A 15 5.78 -7.93 23.17
N MET A 16 6.15 -7.04 24.08
CA MET A 16 5.75 -5.63 24.03
C MET A 16 6.26 -4.88 22.77
N GLU A 17 7.42 -5.25 22.24
CA GLU A 17 8.01 -4.59 21.06
C GLU A 17 7.28 -5.03 19.77
N ALA A 18 6.97 -6.31 19.65
CA ALA A 18 6.14 -6.92 18.61
C ALA A 18 4.71 -6.36 18.64
N LEU A 19 4.10 -6.24 19.83
CA LEU A 19 2.79 -5.62 20.01
C LEU A 19 2.79 -4.16 19.55
N PHE A 20 3.77 -3.37 19.99
CA PHE A 20 3.86 -1.95 19.63
C PHE A 20 4.13 -1.75 18.15
N SER A 21 5.05 -2.52 17.56
CA SER A 21 5.37 -2.46 16.14
C SER A 21 4.18 -2.87 15.26
N THR A 22 3.44 -3.90 15.66
CA THR A 22 2.21 -4.36 14.99
C THR A 22 1.13 -3.27 15.01
N TYR A 23 0.91 -2.63 16.17
CA TYR A 23 -0.01 -1.51 16.27
C TYR A 23 0.39 -0.37 15.33
N LYS A 24 1.68 0.03 15.34
CA LYS A 24 2.18 1.10 14.48
C LYS A 24 2.03 0.79 12.99
N ALA A 25 2.14 -0.47 12.61
CA ALA A 25 1.96 -0.90 11.22
C ALA A 25 0.55 -0.63 10.67
N GLN A 26 -0.48 -0.51 11.53
CA GLN A 26 -1.86 -0.19 11.12
C GLN A 26 -1.97 1.17 10.40
N GLN A 27 -1.14 2.15 10.77
CA GLN A 27 -1.12 3.46 10.08
C GLN A 27 -0.79 3.36 8.59
N LYS A 28 -0.10 2.29 8.18
CA LYS A 28 0.23 2.04 6.77
C LYS A 28 -1.03 1.73 5.96
N VAL A 29 -1.99 1.01 6.56
CA VAL A 29 -3.29 0.69 5.94
C VAL A 29 -4.12 1.96 5.76
N GLU A 30 -4.18 2.80 6.79
CA GLU A 30 -4.94 4.07 6.75
C GLU A 30 -4.43 5.02 5.65
N ARG A 31 -3.10 5.07 5.45
CA ARG A 31 -2.49 5.82 4.34
C ARG A 31 -2.94 5.32 2.97
N GLY A 32 -3.11 4.00 2.81
CA GLY A 32 -3.68 3.41 1.58
C GLY A 32 -5.14 3.80 1.36
N LEU A 33 -5.94 3.82 2.44
CA LEU A 33 -7.36 4.21 2.39
C LEU A 33 -7.57 5.71 2.23
N ARG A 34 -6.58 6.55 2.56
CA ARG A 34 -6.65 8.01 2.35
C ARG A 34 -6.90 8.35 0.87
N PHE A 35 -6.41 7.51 -0.05
CA PHE A 35 -6.67 7.65 -1.48
C PHE A 35 -8.16 7.54 -1.81
N LEU A 36 -8.89 6.62 -1.18
CA LEU A 36 -10.35 6.50 -1.35
C LEU A 36 -11.11 7.73 -0.88
N LYS A 37 -10.55 8.46 0.07
CA LYS A 37 -11.15 9.68 0.63
C LYS A 37 -10.76 10.93 -0.16
N SER A 38 -9.88 10.83 -1.17
CA SER A 38 -9.46 12.00 -1.93
C SER A 38 -10.57 12.42 -2.92
N PRO A 39 -10.88 13.73 -3.00
CA PRO A 39 -11.88 14.23 -3.95
C PRO A 39 -11.52 13.88 -5.39
N GLU A 40 -10.23 13.92 -5.72
CA GLU A 40 -9.67 13.63 -7.04
C GLU A 40 -10.05 12.25 -7.60
N PHE A 41 -10.33 11.28 -6.73
CA PHE A 41 -10.68 9.92 -7.14
C PHE A 41 -12.20 9.70 -7.28
N LEU A 42 -13.01 10.28 -6.39
CA LEU A 42 -14.46 10.03 -6.34
C LEU A 42 -15.31 11.10 -7.05
N THR A 43 -14.84 12.34 -7.15
CA THR A 43 -15.71 13.48 -7.52
C THR A 43 -15.77 13.80 -9.02
N SER A 44 -14.76 13.42 -9.81
CA SER A 44 -14.64 13.86 -11.20
C SER A 44 -15.08 12.83 -12.25
N SER A 45 -15.06 11.53 -11.94
CA SER A 45 -15.30 10.47 -12.95
C SER A 45 -16.53 9.59 -12.69
N LEU A 46 -17.12 9.64 -11.50
CA LEU A 46 -18.06 8.63 -11.05
C LEU A 46 -19.41 9.22 -10.61
N TYR A 47 -20.33 9.34 -11.57
CA TYR A 47 -21.74 9.72 -11.32
C TYR A 47 -22.54 8.56 -10.71
N LEU A 48 -22.12 8.10 -9.52
CA LEU A 48 -22.81 7.05 -8.78
C LEU A 48 -23.93 7.66 -7.93
N LYS A 49 -25.17 7.53 -8.41
CA LYS A 49 -26.37 8.07 -7.74
C LYS A 49 -27.01 7.10 -6.75
N LYS A 50 -26.68 5.81 -6.82
CA LYS A 50 -27.31 4.73 -6.05
C LYS A 50 -26.32 4.14 -5.05
N PRO A 51 -26.71 3.94 -3.77
CA PRO A 51 -25.80 3.47 -2.71
C PRO A 51 -25.17 2.11 -3.03
N GLU A 52 -25.92 1.19 -3.62
CA GLU A 52 -25.45 -0.17 -3.96
C GLU A 52 -24.29 -0.14 -4.96
N ARG A 53 -24.30 0.84 -5.88
CA ARG A 53 -23.22 0.99 -6.86
C ARG A 53 -21.96 1.59 -6.23
N ILE A 54 -22.12 2.42 -5.20
CA ILE A 54 -21.00 2.97 -4.43
C ILE A 54 -20.33 1.84 -3.65
N GLU A 55 -21.11 0.97 -3.00
CA GLU A 55 -20.59 -0.20 -2.28
C GLU A 55 -19.83 -1.17 -3.19
N ALA A 56 -20.43 -1.53 -4.34
CA ALA A 56 -19.79 -2.41 -5.31
C ALA A 56 -18.48 -1.82 -5.82
N LEU A 57 -18.46 -0.53 -6.12
CA LEU A 57 -17.23 0.15 -6.53
C LEU A 57 -16.18 0.15 -5.41
N LEU A 58 -16.56 0.52 -4.18
CA LEU A 58 -15.64 0.51 -3.05
C LEU A 58 -14.99 -0.85 -2.88
N MET A 59 -15.75 -1.94 -3.03
CA MET A 59 -15.23 -3.30 -2.98
C MET A 59 -14.20 -3.57 -4.10
N VAL A 60 -14.48 -3.15 -5.33
CA VAL A 60 -13.53 -3.28 -6.46
C VAL A 60 -12.26 -2.48 -6.20
N ILE A 61 -12.36 -1.23 -5.73
CA ILE A 61 -11.17 -0.41 -5.47
C ILE A 61 -10.34 -0.99 -4.33
N MET A 62 -10.99 -1.50 -3.27
CA MET A 62 -10.31 -2.18 -2.17
C MET A 62 -9.52 -3.40 -2.66
N CYS A 63 -10.11 -4.19 -3.57
CA CYS A 63 -9.42 -5.30 -4.23
C CYS A 63 -8.21 -4.82 -5.04
N SER A 64 -8.38 -3.76 -5.85
CA SER A 64 -7.29 -3.16 -6.63
C SER A 64 -6.13 -2.65 -5.76
N LEU A 65 -6.44 -1.99 -4.64
CA LEU A 65 -5.44 -1.51 -3.68
C LEU A 65 -4.68 -2.68 -3.02
N MET A 66 -5.38 -3.78 -2.73
CA MET A 66 -4.75 -4.99 -2.18
C MET A 66 -3.76 -5.61 -3.19
N VAL A 67 -4.16 -5.75 -4.45
CA VAL A 67 -3.29 -6.24 -5.52
C VAL A 67 -2.06 -5.34 -5.68
N TYR A 68 -2.27 -4.03 -5.64
CA TYR A 68 -1.19 -3.05 -5.72
C TYR A 68 -0.20 -3.18 -4.55
N ALA A 69 -0.70 -3.34 -3.32
CA ALA A 69 0.14 -3.55 -2.15
C ALA A 69 0.93 -4.87 -2.21
N ALA A 70 0.30 -5.94 -2.70
CA ALA A 70 0.94 -7.24 -2.89
C ALA A 70 2.07 -7.17 -3.94
N LEU A 71 1.85 -6.46 -5.04
CA LEU A 71 2.87 -6.25 -6.06
C LEU A 71 4.06 -5.44 -5.52
N GLU A 72 3.79 -4.33 -4.82
CA GLU A 72 4.84 -3.52 -4.20
C GLU A 72 5.68 -4.37 -3.22
N HIS A 73 5.02 -5.21 -2.44
CA HIS A 73 5.71 -6.16 -1.55
C HIS A 73 6.58 -7.13 -2.34
N LYS A 74 6.05 -7.75 -3.42
CA LYS A 74 6.79 -8.71 -4.25
C LYS A 74 8.02 -8.09 -4.90
N ILE A 75 7.92 -6.87 -5.44
CA ILE A 75 9.04 -6.13 -6.05
C ILE A 75 10.13 -5.89 -5.00
N ARG A 76 9.77 -5.35 -3.83
CA ARG A 76 10.75 -5.06 -2.78
C ARG A 76 11.44 -6.30 -2.24
N THR A 77 10.70 -7.39 -2.07
CA THR A 77 11.26 -8.68 -1.64
C THR A 77 12.23 -9.21 -2.70
N GLY A 78 11.86 -9.15 -3.98
CA GLY A 78 12.74 -9.57 -5.09
C GLY A 78 14.02 -8.73 -5.21
N LEU A 79 13.94 -7.41 -5.03
CA LEU A 79 15.11 -6.53 -5.03
C LEU A 79 16.08 -6.86 -3.89
N LYS A 80 15.56 -7.07 -2.68
CA LYS A 80 16.37 -7.47 -1.52
C LYS A 80 17.06 -8.82 -1.73
N GLN A 81 16.34 -9.82 -2.24
CA GLN A 81 16.88 -11.15 -2.49
C GLN A 81 18.02 -11.15 -3.50
N ASN A 82 17.92 -10.31 -4.54
CA ASN A 82 18.93 -10.24 -5.60
C ASN A 82 19.99 -9.14 -5.36
N ALA A 83 19.99 -8.48 -4.19
CA ALA A 83 20.82 -7.30 -3.90
C ALA A 83 20.76 -6.22 -5.00
N ALA A 84 19.63 -6.13 -5.69
CA ALA A 84 19.41 -5.22 -6.80
C ALA A 84 18.76 -3.93 -6.31
N PHE A 85 18.98 -2.85 -7.06
CA PHE A 85 18.45 -1.53 -6.76
C PHE A 85 17.61 -1.02 -7.92
N TYR A 86 16.61 -0.21 -7.60
CA TYR A 86 15.76 0.47 -8.56
C TYR A 86 15.86 1.98 -8.34
N PRO A 87 15.97 2.81 -9.38
CA PRO A 87 16.02 4.26 -9.21
C PRO A 87 14.68 4.76 -8.62
N ASP A 88 14.72 5.71 -7.70
CA ASP A 88 13.53 6.42 -7.21
C ASP A 88 13.21 7.66 -8.08
N MET A 89 12.18 8.42 -7.70
CA MET A 89 11.78 9.67 -8.40
C MET A 89 12.88 10.73 -8.47
N LYS A 90 13.92 10.62 -7.65
CA LYS A 90 15.10 11.50 -7.61
C LYS A 90 16.33 10.83 -8.23
N ASN A 91 16.15 9.73 -8.96
CA ASN A 91 17.19 8.88 -9.54
C ASN A 91 18.17 8.27 -8.51
N GLN A 92 17.77 8.17 -7.25
CA GLN A 92 18.57 7.51 -6.21
C GLN A 92 18.27 6.01 -6.19
N GLN A 93 19.32 5.20 -6.07
CA GLN A 93 19.19 3.74 -6.00
C GLN A 93 18.51 3.34 -4.69
N THR A 94 17.35 2.67 -4.78
CA THR A 94 16.58 2.20 -3.62
C THR A 94 16.14 0.75 -3.78
N GLN A 95 16.11 0.03 -2.65
CA GLN A 95 15.51 -1.31 -2.57
C GLN A 95 14.03 -1.27 -2.15
N SER A 96 13.51 -0.06 -1.89
CA SER A 96 12.13 0.15 -1.44
C SER A 96 11.33 1.06 -2.37
N PRO A 97 11.32 0.85 -3.70
CA PRO A 97 10.52 1.67 -4.60
C PRO A 97 9.02 1.52 -4.29
N THR A 98 8.22 2.52 -4.67
CA THR A 98 6.75 2.42 -4.63
C THR A 98 6.25 1.84 -5.95
N ALA A 99 5.20 1.02 -5.92
CA ALA A 99 4.70 0.39 -7.16
C ALA A 99 4.24 1.43 -8.20
N ARG A 100 3.72 2.58 -7.78
CA ARG A 100 3.30 3.70 -8.62
C ARG A 100 4.48 4.24 -9.41
N TRP A 101 5.64 4.37 -8.78
CA TRP A 101 6.84 4.81 -9.47
C TRP A 101 7.30 3.79 -10.51
N VAL A 102 7.36 2.51 -10.13
CA VAL A 102 7.70 1.41 -11.04
C VAL A 102 6.76 1.39 -12.25
N PHE A 103 5.46 1.53 -12.04
CA PHE A 103 4.47 1.58 -13.13
C PHE A 103 4.61 2.83 -13.99
N ASN A 104 4.85 4.00 -13.39
CA ASN A 104 5.04 5.23 -14.15
C ASN A 104 6.22 5.11 -15.11
N GLU A 105 7.34 4.54 -14.64
CA GLU A 105 8.50 4.26 -15.48
C GLU A 105 8.19 3.20 -16.56
N MET A 106 7.47 2.11 -16.24
CA MET A 106 7.08 1.13 -17.26
C MET A 106 6.21 1.72 -18.38
N VAL A 107 5.34 2.67 -18.06
CA VAL A 107 4.48 3.36 -19.04
C VAL A 107 5.24 4.44 -19.80
N THR A 108 6.23 5.08 -19.18
CA THR A 108 7.01 6.18 -19.76
C THR A 108 8.19 5.67 -20.60
N LEU A 109 8.69 4.47 -20.32
CA LEU A 109 9.62 3.78 -21.21
C LEU A 109 8.93 3.63 -22.57
N PRO A 110 9.49 4.18 -23.66
CA PRO A 110 9.00 3.84 -24.98
C PRO A 110 9.04 2.33 -25.09
N ALA A 111 8.06 1.73 -25.75
CA ALA A 111 8.19 0.37 -26.27
C ALA A 111 9.36 0.38 -27.26
N VAL A 112 10.59 0.27 -26.75
CA VAL A 112 11.80 0.13 -27.55
C VAL A 112 11.86 -1.34 -27.93
N TYR A 113 11.20 -1.65 -29.04
CA TYR A 113 11.57 -2.72 -29.96
C TYR A 113 12.35 -2.10 -31.11
#